data_AF-A0A450UE77-F1
#
_entry.id   AF-A0A450UE77-F1
#
_cell.length_a   1.000
_cell.length_b   1.000
_cell.length_c   1.000
_cell.angle_alpha   90.00
_cell.angle_beta   90.00
_cell.angle_gamma   90.00
#
_symmetry.space_group_name_H-M   'P 1'
#
loop_
_entity.id
_entity.type
_entity.pdbx_description
1 polymer ?
#
loop_
_entity_poly.entity_id
_entity_poly.type
_entity_poly.pdbx_seq_one_letter_code
_entity_poly.pdbx_strand_id
1 'polypeptide(L)' 'MRRRGGGHDRGREPDGKRVLRVRVHNRPPPPRRFFRCGLAFTNEWKEVKVAMDVAERLFTEPMLEVETGERRGQRDRDD' A
#
# COMPACT_ATOMS: atom_id res chain seq x y z
N MET A 1 24.06 -7.11 -40.58
CA MET A 1 22.68 -6.69 -40.22
C MET A 1 22.67 -6.31 -38.74
N ARG A 2 22.33 -5.06 -38.39
CA ARG A 2 22.26 -4.54 -37.00
C ARG A 2 20.83 -4.14 -36.67
N ARG A 3 20.18 -4.76 -35.68
CA ARG A 3 19.11 -4.22 -34.77
C ARG A 3 19.11 -5.12 -33.51
N ARG A 4 19.54 -4.61 -32.34
CA ARG A 4 18.69 -4.07 -31.24
C ARG A 4 17.53 -5.04 -30.93
N GLY A 5 17.48 -5.75 -29.81
CA GLY A 5 17.64 -5.28 -28.44
C GLY A 5 16.26 -5.35 -27.75
N GLY A 6 16.21 -5.87 -26.53
CA GLY A 6 15.10 -5.70 -25.59
C GLY A 6 13.84 -6.52 -25.90
N GLY A 7 13.62 -7.60 -25.17
CA GLY A 7 12.50 -8.50 -25.41
C GLY A 7 11.98 -9.19 -24.16
N HIS A 8 11.58 -8.39 -23.16
CA HIS A 8 10.53 -8.74 -22.19
C HIS A 8 10.80 -9.92 -21.22
N ASP A 9 11.53 -9.61 -20.15
CA ASP A 9 11.28 -10.19 -18.82
C ASP A 9 9.84 -9.81 -18.40
N ARG A 10 8.87 -10.66 -18.75
CA ARG A 10 7.46 -10.56 -18.29
C ARG A 10 7.23 -11.46 -17.07
N GLY A 11 8.13 -11.40 -16.10
CA GLY A 11 8.03 -12.21 -14.88
C GLY A 11 8.36 -11.46 -13.60
N ARG A 12 8.94 -10.27 -13.69
CA ARG A 12 9.27 -9.47 -12.51
C ARG A 12 8.37 -8.25 -12.48
N GLU A 13 7.25 -8.35 -11.76
CA GLU A 13 6.65 -7.16 -11.16
C GLU A 13 7.79 -6.40 -10.45
N PRO A 14 8.22 -5.23 -10.94
CA PRO A 14 9.37 -4.55 -10.37
C PRO A 14 8.88 -3.64 -9.26
N ASP A 15 8.10 -4.15 -8.31
CA ASP A 15 7.46 -3.26 -7.37
C ASP A 15 7.52 -3.86 -5.99
N GLY A 16 8.63 -3.59 -5.29
CA GLY A 16 8.71 -3.57 -3.82
C GLY A 16 7.77 -2.50 -3.22
N LYS A 17 6.57 -2.36 -3.78
CA LYS A 17 5.49 -1.48 -3.36
C LYS A 17 4.32 -2.35 -2.93
N ARG A 18 3.80 -2.09 -1.73
CA ARG A 18 2.61 -2.74 -1.18
C ARG A 18 1.39 -1.84 -1.33
N VAL A 19 0.25 -2.49 -1.53
CA VAL A 19 -1.06 -1.85 -1.47
C VAL A 19 -1.54 -1.93 -0.03
N LEU A 20 -1.78 -0.76 0.56
CA LEU A 20 -2.24 -0.61 1.93
C LEU A 20 -3.53 0.20 1.94
N ARG A 21 -4.48 -0.17 2.79
CA ARG A 21 -5.61 0.69 3.15
C ARG A 21 -5.26 1.42 4.42
N VAL A 22 -5.28 2.74 4.38
CA VAL A 22 -4.85 3.61 5.47
C VAL A 22 -5.97 4.58 5.81
N ARG A 23 -6.25 4.77 7.10
CA ARG A 23 -7.09 5.86 7.61
C ARG A 23 -6.47 6.48 8.85
N VAL A 24 -6.90 7.68 9.18
CA VAL A 24 -6.57 8.35 10.44
C VAL A 24 -7.46 7.79 11.54
N HIS A 25 -6.83 7.47 12.67
CA HIS A 25 -7.52 6.99 13.85
C HIS A 25 -8.47 8.07 14.40
N ASN A 26 -9.74 7.72 14.62
CA ASN A 26 -10.79 8.66 15.01
C ASN A 26 -10.81 8.87 16.54
N ARG A 27 -9.73 9.41 17.11
CA ARG A 27 -9.70 9.81 18.53
C ARG A 27 -10.24 11.23 18.71
N PRO A 28 -11.03 11.51 19.76
CA PRO A 28 -11.46 12.87 20.06
C PRO A 28 -10.29 13.73 20.60
N PRO A 29 -10.14 14.99 20.15
CA PRO A 29 -10.85 15.62 19.05
C PRO A 29 -10.38 15.04 17.69
N PRO A 30 -11.32 14.71 16.77
CA PRO A 30 -10.96 14.03 15.53
C PRO A 30 -9.96 14.86 14.71
N PRO A 31 -8.81 14.27 14.32
CA PRO A 31 -7.90 14.96 13.42
C PRO A 31 -8.58 15.14 12.07
N ARG A 32 -8.75 16.39 11.62
CA ARG A 32 -9.46 16.65 10.35
C ARG A 32 -8.71 16.04 9.16
N ARG A 33 -7.37 16.03 9.17
CA ARG A 33 -6.47 15.48 8.13
C ARG A 33 -5.10 15.18 8.74
N PHE A 34 -4.46 14.10 8.30
CA PHE A 34 -3.06 13.79 8.63
C PHE A 34 -2.23 13.67 7.35
N PHE A 35 -1.05 14.28 7.34
CA PHE A 35 -0.17 14.29 6.17
C PHE A 35 1.13 13.56 6.52
N ARG A 36 1.42 12.48 5.81
CA ARG A 36 2.68 11.72 5.96
C ARG A 36 3.15 11.15 4.65
N CYS A 37 4.46 11.11 4.46
CA CYS A 37 5.11 10.52 3.28
C CYS A 37 4.56 11.09 1.95
N GLY A 38 4.16 12.37 1.93
CA GLY A 38 3.53 13.03 0.78
C GLY A 38 2.07 12.66 0.53
N LEU A 39 1.45 11.88 1.42
CA LEU A 39 0.07 11.42 1.32
C LEU A 39 -0.81 12.10 2.38
N ALA A 40 -1.99 12.52 1.96
CA ALA A 40 -3.04 13.03 2.84
C ALA A 40 -4.02 11.90 3.18
N PHE A 41 -4.18 11.66 4.48
CA PHE A 41 -5.09 10.70 5.07
C PHE A 41 -6.20 11.43 5.84
N THR A 42 -7.39 10.85 5.78
CA THR A 42 -8.57 11.29 6.56
C THR A 42 -9.04 10.12 7.41
N ASN A 43 -10.09 10.35 8.18
CA ASN A 43 -10.84 9.34 8.93
C ASN A 43 -11.55 8.30 8.03
N GLU A 44 -11.41 8.38 6.71
CA GLU A 44 -11.92 7.40 5.75
C GLU A 44 -10.81 6.46 5.27
N TRP A 45 -11.16 5.20 5.02
CA TRP A 45 -10.25 4.22 4.46
C TRP A 45 -9.85 4.60 3.04
N LYS A 46 -8.56 4.84 2.83
CA LYS A 46 -7.99 5.14 1.52
C LYS A 46 -6.94 4.12 1.16
N GLU A 47 -7.07 3.54 -0.03
CA GLU A 47 -6.05 2.65 -0.57
C GLU A 47 -4.90 3.46 -1.17
N VAL A 48 -3.67 3.11 -0.79
CA VAL A 48 -2.44 3.73 -1.28
C VAL A 48 -1.43 2.64 -1.66
N LYS A 49 -0.75 2.83 -2.80
CA LYS A 49 0.36 1.97 -3.24
C LYS A 49 1.67 2.66 -2.89
N VAL A 50 2.41 2.11 -1.92
CA VAL A 50 3.63 2.71 -1.37
C VAL A 50 4.77 1.71 -1.33
N ALA A 51 6.03 2.18 -1.37
CA ALA A 51 7.19 1.31 -1.21
C ALA A 51 7.20 0.59 0.14
N MET A 52 7.91 -0.55 0.25
CA MET A 52 8.01 -1.30 1.51
C MET A 52 8.51 -0.46 2.70
N ASP A 53 9.53 0.38 2.50
CA ASP A 53 10.01 1.31 3.55
C ASP A 53 8.89 2.25 4.04
N VAL A 54 8.13 2.82 3.10
CA VAL A 54 7.00 3.70 3.42
C VAL A 54 5.88 2.92 4.10
N ALA A 55 5.62 1.69 3.67
CA ALA A 55 4.64 0.81 4.30
C ALA A 55 5.00 0.56 5.78
N GLU A 56 6.23 0.16 6.07
CA GLU A 56 6.71 -0.07 7.44
C GLU A 56 6.58 1.19 8.30
N ARG A 57 6.91 2.37 7.74
CA ARG A 57 6.71 3.64 8.45
C ARG A 57 5.24 3.88 8.77
N LEU A 58 4.33 3.69 7.81
CA LEU A 58 2.90 3.86 8.05
C LEU A 58 2.36 2.90 9.13
N PHE A 59 2.86 1.65 9.20
CA PHE A 59 2.49 0.71 10.27
C PHE A 59 2.94 1.17 11.66
N THR A 60 4.03 1.93 11.76
CA THR A 60 4.53 2.44 13.03
C THR A 60 3.86 3.75 13.48
N GLU A 61 3.05 4.40 12.63
CA GLU A 61 2.44 5.69 12.96
C GLU A 61 1.20 5.49 13.85
N PRO A 62 1.21 5.94 15.13
CA PRO A 62 0.15 5.65 16.09
C PRO A 62 -1.17 6.35 15.79
N MET A 63 -1.16 7.32 14.88
CA MET A 63 -2.35 8.05 14.43
C MET A 63 -2.98 7.44 13.18
N LEU A 64 -2.36 6.42 12.59
CA LEU A 64 -2.84 5.76 11.39
C LEU A 64 -3.27 4.34 11.71
N GLU A 65 -4.40 3.94 11.12
CA GLU A 65 -4.79 2.54 11.03
C GLU A 65 -4.45 2.06 9.62
N VAL A 66 -3.66 0.99 9.53
CA VAL A 66 -3.15 0.44 8.28
C VAL A 66 -3.58 -1.02 8.17
N GLU A 67 -4.28 -1.34 7.09
CA GLU A 67 -4.65 -2.70 6.71
C GLU A 67 -3.89 -3.09 5.44
N THR A 68 -3.24 -4.27 5.45
CA THR A 68 -2.68 -4.85 4.23
C THR A 68 -3.82 -5.28 3.33
N GLY A 69 -3.88 -4.74 2.10
CA GLY A 69 -4.81 -5.19 1.06
C GLY A 69 -4.42 -6.55 0.48
N GLU A 70 -3.91 -7.48 1.30
CA GLU A 70 -3.82 -8.88 0.91
C GLU A 70 -5.24 -9.40 0.80
N ARG A 71 -5.83 -9.23 -0.38
CA ARG A 71 -6.96 -10.03 -0.82
C ARG A 71 -6.45 -11.46 -0.81
N ARG A 72 -6.64 -12.14 0.32
CA ARG A 72 -6.37 -13.56 0.54
C ARG A 72 -6.88 -14.26 -0.71
N GLY A 73 -5.94 -14.76 -1.51
CA GLY A 73 -6.23 -15.58 -2.66
C GLY A 73 -7.14 -16.71 -2.17
N GLN A 74 -8.36 -16.66 -2.66
CA GLN A 74 -9.32 -17.75 -2.70
C GLN A 74 -8.55 -19.08 -2.91
N ARG A 75 -8.43 -19.86 -1.84
CA ARG A 75 -8.26 -21.32 -1.93
C ARG A 75 -9.46 -21.94 -1.23
N ASP A 76 -10.62 -21.66 -1.79
CA ASP A 76 -11.60 -22.73 -2.00
C ASP A 76 -10.92 -23.73 -2.93
N ARG A 77 -10.36 -24.79 -2.36
CA ARG A 77 -10.18 -26.03 -3.08
C ARG A 77 -10.47 -27.14 -2.10
N ASP A 78 -11.73 -27.57 -2.15
CA ASP A 78 -12.20 -28.93 -1.88
C ASP A 78 -11.07 -29.95 -1.78
N ASP A 79 -10.99 -30.65 -0.65
CA ASP A 79 -10.86 -32.11 -0.58
C ASP A 79 -11.49 -32.61 0.74
#